data_AF-A0A350ETB9-F1
#
_entry.id   AF-A0A350ETB9-F1
#
_cell.length_a   1.000
_cell.length_b   1.000
_cell.length_c   1.000
_cell.angle_alpha   90.00
_cell.angle_beta   90.00
_cell.angle_gamma   90.00
#
_symmetry.space_group_name_H-M   'P 1'
#
loop_
_entity.id
_entity.type
_entity.pdbx_description
1 polymer ?
#
loop_
_entity_poly.entity_id
_entity_poly.type
_entity_poly.pdbx_seq_one_letter_code
_entity_poly.pdbx_strand_id
1 'polypeptide(L)'
;MTPSLFIIGVLTVAGALAAMTLRNLIHCVLSLAVSFLGVAMLFLRMGAEFVGFAQILVYVGAVAILIVFAVLLTRSGGVEGGPYMNTQWYVGGGIA
;
A
#
# COMPACT_ATOMS: atom_id res chain seq x y z
N MET A 1 -27.99 -9.16 19.63
CA MET A 1 -27.52 -9.64 18.30
C MET A 1 -26.59 -8.59 17.71
N THR A 2 -25.50 -8.97 17.05
CA THR A 2 -24.34 -8.09 16.80
C THR A 2 -24.21 -7.69 15.32
N PRO A 3 -25.21 -7.03 14.69
CA PRO A 3 -25.16 -6.68 13.27
C PRO A 3 -23.95 -5.79 12.95
N SER A 4 -23.55 -4.92 13.88
CA SER A 4 -22.34 -4.12 13.75
C SER A 4 -21.05 -4.95 13.65
N LEU A 5 -20.97 -6.17 14.20
CA LEU A 5 -19.77 -7.03 14.04
C LEU A 5 -19.66 -7.51 12.60
N PHE A 6 -20.77 -7.93 12.03
CA PHE A 6 -20.80 -8.39 10.64
C PHE A 6 -20.47 -7.25 9.68
N ILE A 7 -20.99 -6.05 9.92
CA ILE A 7 -20.67 -4.88 9.10
C ILE A 7 -19.18 -4.54 9.18
N ILE A 8 -18.61 -4.44 10.38
CA ILE A 8 -17.19 -4.11 10.58
C ILE A 8 -16.29 -5.23 10.04
N GLY A 9 -16.68 -6.50 10.23
CA GLY A 9 -15.96 -7.67 9.75
C GLY A 9 -15.92 -7.72 8.21
N VAL A 10 -17.07 -7.55 7.57
CA VAL A 10 -17.16 -7.48 6.10
C VAL A 10 -16.36 -6.30 5.56
N LEU A 11 -16.44 -5.13 6.20
CA LEU A 11 -15.66 -3.96 5.80
C LEU A 11 -14.14 -4.21 5.91
N THR A 12 -13.70 -4.84 7.00
CA THR A 12 -12.28 -5.19 7.22
C THR A 12 -11.78 -6.16 6.15
N VAL A 13 -12.54 -7.23 5.89
CA VAL A 13 -12.17 -8.25 4.90
C VAL A 13 -12.22 -7.69 3.47
N ALA A 14 -13.24 -6.90 3.13
CA ALA A 14 -13.33 -6.24 1.83
C ALA A 14 -12.17 -5.27 1.60
N GLY A 15 -11.77 -4.51 2.62
CA GLY A 15 -10.60 -3.63 2.57
C GLY A 15 -9.29 -4.39 2.35
N ALA A 16 -9.11 -5.53 3.03
CA ALA A 16 -7.94 -6.39 2.84
C ALA A 16 -7.90 -7.06 1.46
N LEU A 17 -9.05 -7.53 0.96
CA LEU A 17 -9.18 -8.09 -0.38
C LEU A 17 -8.86 -7.03 -1.44
N ALA A 18 -9.39 -5.82 -1.31
CA ALA A 18 -9.08 -4.70 -2.18
C ALA A 18 -7.57 -4.38 -2.16
N ALA A 19 -6.95 -4.37 -0.97
CA ALA A 19 -5.52 -4.13 -0.85
C ALA A 19 -4.66 -5.14 -1.62
N MET A 20 -5.08 -6.41 -1.66
CA MET A 20 -4.39 -7.48 -2.41
C MET A 20 -4.71 -7.49 -3.91
N THR A 21 -5.88 -7.04 -4.34
CA THR A 21 -6.30 -7.10 -5.76
C THR A 21 -5.91 -5.88 -6.58
N LEU A 22 -5.71 -4.71 -5.95
CA LEU A 22 -5.36 -3.50 -6.68
C LEU A 22 -3.94 -3.55 -7.23
N ARG A 23 -3.73 -3.03 -8.45
CA ARG A 23 -2.42 -3.00 -9.12
C ARG A 23 -1.60 -1.75 -8.79
N ASN A 24 -2.27 -0.72 -8.28
CA ASN A 24 -1.65 0.57 -7.95
C ASN A 24 -1.28 0.59 -6.46
N LEU A 25 0.02 0.60 -6.14
CA LEU A 25 0.52 0.52 -4.76
C LEU A 25 -0.10 1.55 -3.82
N ILE A 26 -0.31 2.78 -4.29
CA ILE A 26 -0.95 3.84 -3.48
C ILE A 26 -2.36 3.41 -3.05
N HIS A 27 -3.13 2.83 -3.97
CA HIS A 27 -4.50 2.40 -3.66
C HIS A 27 -4.51 1.13 -2.80
N CYS A 28 -3.53 0.24 -2.96
CA CYS A 28 -3.34 -0.91 -2.07
C CYS A 28 -3.12 -0.47 -0.62
N VAL A 29 -2.24 0.51 -0.42
CA VAL A 29 -1.91 1.00 0.93
C VAL A 29 -3.09 1.76 1.54
N LEU A 30 -3.81 2.55 0.74
CA LEU A 30 -5.01 3.25 1.19
C LEU A 30 -6.13 2.26 1.62
N SER A 31 -6.37 1.21 0.83
CA SER A 31 -7.35 0.17 1.18
C SER A 31 -6.90 -0.69 2.36
N LEU A 32 -5.59 -0.93 2.51
CA LEU A 32 -5.03 -1.58 3.71
C LEU A 32 -5.29 -0.75 4.97
N ALA A 33 -5.12 0.57 4.91
CA ALA A 33 -5.41 1.48 6.02
C ALA A 33 -6.89 1.42 6.45
N VAL A 34 -7.82 1.30 5.50
CA VAL A 34 -9.25 1.07 5.80
C VAL A 34 -9.46 -0.26 6.54
N SER A 35 -8.75 -1.32 6.15
CA SER A 35 -8.83 -2.60 6.87
C SER A 35 -8.34 -2.48 8.32
N PHE A 36 -7.24 -1.77 8.55
CA PHE A 36 -6.72 -1.53 9.91
C PHE A 36 -7.66 -0.68 10.76
N LEU A 37 -8.38 0.24 10.14
CA LEU A 37 -9.42 1.03 10.81
C LEU A 37 -10.61 0.14 11.22
N GLY A 38 -10.99 -0.83 10.39
CA GLY A 38 -11.97 -1.86 10.75
C GLY A 38 -11.52 -2.72 11.95
N VAL A 39 -10.24 -3.10 12.00
CA VAL A 39 -9.65 -3.80 13.15
C VAL A 39 -9.67 -2.92 14.41
N ALA A 40 -9.37 -1.62 14.29
CA ALA A 40 -9.45 -0.69 15.42
C ALA A 40 -10.89 -0.60 15.98
N MET A 41 -11.90 -0.55 15.11
CA MET A 41 -13.30 -0.59 15.54
C MET A 41 -13.65 -1.90 16.27
N LEU A 42 -13.09 -3.04 15.87
CA LEU A 42 -13.25 -4.30 16.59
C LEU A 42 -12.64 -4.24 17.99
N PHE A 43 -11.43 -3.66 18.14
CA PHE A 43 -10.79 -3.50 19.43
C PHE A 43 -11.58 -2.59 20.38
N LEU A 44 -12.05 -1.43 19.88
CA LEU A 44 -12.89 -0.53 20.67
C LEU A 44 -14.17 -1.21 21.15
N ARG A 45 -14.76 -2.04 20.30
CA ARG A 45 -15.98 -2.77 20.63
C ARG A 45 -15.75 -3.90 21.66
N MET A 46 -14.57 -4.49 21.68
CA MET A 46 -14.18 -5.50 22.69
C MET A 46 -13.80 -4.86 24.03
N GLY A 47 -13.90 -3.54 24.18
CA GLY A 47 -13.47 -2.81 25.38
C GLY A 47 -11.95 -2.66 25.48
N ALA A 48 -11.21 -2.99 24.41
CA ALA A 48 -9.76 -2.84 24.35
C ALA A 48 -9.40 -1.43 23.83
N GLU A 49 -9.77 -0.40 24.59
CA GLU A 49 -9.70 1.00 24.15
C GLU A 49 -8.25 1.43 23.84
N PHE A 50 -7.32 1.15 24.76
CA PHE A 50 -5.90 1.48 24.56
C PHE A 50 -5.34 0.85 23.28
N VAL A 51 -5.62 -0.43 23.04
CA VAL A 51 -5.16 -1.14 21.84
C VAL A 51 -5.83 -0.58 20.58
N GLY A 52 -7.13 -0.25 20.65
CA GLY A 52 -7.85 0.37 19.53
C GLY A 52 -7.29 1.73 19.14
N PHE A 53 -7.02 2.60 20.11
CA PHE A 53 -6.38 3.90 19.84
C PHE A 53 -4.94 3.74 19.37
N ALA A 54 -4.17 2.83 19.97
CA ALA A 54 -2.82 2.52 19.51
C ALA A 54 -2.83 2.00 18.06
N GLN A 55 -3.82 1.20 17.66
CA GLN A 55 -3.98 0.72 16.30
C GLN A 55 -4.16 1.89 15.32
N ILE A 56 -4.99 2.87 15.67
CA ILE A 56 -5.22 4.05 14.84
C ILE A 56 -3.96 4.90 14.76
N LEU A 57 -3.31 5.20 15.89
CA LEU A 57 -2.15 6.10 15.92
C LEU A 57 -0.91 5.47 15.27
N VAL A 58 -0.61 4.21 15.58
CA VAL A 58 0.62 3.54 15.14
C VAL A 58 0.46 2.96 13.74
N TYR A 59 -0.59 2.16 13.48
CA TYR A 59 -0.72 1.48 12.19
C TYR A 59 -1.32 2.37 11.12
N VAL A 60 -2.47 2.99 11.38
CA VAL A 60 -3.14 3.86 10.41
C VAL A 60 -2.42 5.21 10.29
N GLY A 61 -1.93 5.75 11.41
CA GLY A 61 -1.20 7.01 11.46
C GLY A 61 0.24 6.89 11.01
N ALA A 62 1.11 6.18 11.75
CA ALA A 62 2.54 6.16 11.43
C ALA A 62 2.91 5.20 10.29
N VAL A 63 2.56 3.92 10.41
CA VAL A 63 3.04 2.86 9.50
C VAL A 63 2.48 3.04 8.09
N ALA A 64 1.17 3.26 7.93
CA ALA A 64 0.56 3.43 6.62
C ALA A 64 1.12 4.66 5.88
N ILE A 65 1.31 5.79 6.58
CA ILE A 65 1.91 7.01 5.99
C ILE A 65 3.37 6.76 5.59
N LEU A 66 4.15 6.05 6.42
CA LEU A 66 5.52 5.66 6.07
C LEU A 66 5.56 4.81 4.81
N ILE A 67 4.65 3.84 4.66
CA ILE A 67 4.58 3.01 3.45
C ILE A 67 4.20 3.86 2.23
N VAL A 68 3.19 4.74 2.35
CA VAL A 68 2.82 5.64 1.25
C VAL A 68 4.03 6.49 0.83
N PHE A 69 4.74 7.07 1.78
CA PHE A 69 5.91 7.89 1.51
C PHE A 69 7.04 7.09 0.84
N ALA A 70 7.35 5.90 1.35
CA ALA A 70 8.36 5.01 0.77
C ALA A 70 8.01 4.58 -0.66
N VAL A 71 6.74 4.27 -0.92
CA VAL A 71 6.25 3.93 -2.27
C VAL A 71 6.37 5.12 -3.21
N LEU A 72 6.03 6.33 -2.76
CA LEU A 72 6.16 7.55 -3.56
C LEU A 72 7.62 7.83 -3.93
N LEU A 73 8.55 7.70 -2.98
CA LEU A 73 9.98 7.86 -3.24
C LEU A 73 10.51 6.80 -4.22
N THR A 74 10.10 5.54 -4.05
CA THR A 74 10.57 4.43 -4.90
C THR A 74 10.04 4.54 -6.34
N ARG A 75 8.82 5.05 -6.53
CA ARG A 75 8.24 5.22 -7.87
C ARG A 75 8.99 6.24 -8.72
N SER A 76 9.69 7.20 -8.09
CA SER A 76 10.40 8.27 -8.79
C SER A 76 11.84 7.92 -9.17
N GLY A 77 12.29 6.68 -8.92
CA GLY A 77 13.66 6.22 -9.17
C GLY A 77 13.93 5.64 -10.56
N GLY A 78 13.05 5.85 -11.54
CA GLY A 78 13.30 5.49 -12.94
C GLY A 78 14.34 6.41 -13.56
N VAL A 79 15.61 6.22 -13.23
CA VAL A 79 16.71 6.75 -14.04
C VAL A 79 16.67 5.98 -15.36
N GLU A 80 16.00 6.56 -16.36
CA GLU A 80 16.21 6.24 -17.77
C GLU A 80 17.66 6.60 -18.13
N GLY A 81 18.58 5.73 -17.75
CA GLY A 81 19.92 5.64 -18.30
C GLY A 81 19.99 4.43 -19.22
N GLY A 82 19.14 4.36 -20.23
CA GLY A 82 19.35 3.41 -21.32
C GLY A 82 20.68 3.76 -22.00
N PRO A 83 21.67 2.86 -22.07
CA PRO A 83 22.84 3.09 -22.90
C PRO A 83 22.33 3.32 -24.33
N TYR A 84 22.64 4.49 -24.90
CA TYR A 84 22.47 4.74 -26.32
C TYR A 84 23.37 3.74 -27.06
N MET A 85 22.87 2.53 -27.31
CA MET A 85 23.54 1.49 -28.08
C MET A 85 23.60 1.98 -29.52
N ASN A 86 24.74 2.56 -29.84
CA ASN A 86 24.99 3.19 -31.12
C ASN A 86 25.06 2.14 -32.23
N THR A 87 24.02 2.06 -33.07
CA THR A 87 23.98 1.24 -34.30
C THR A 87 25.17 1.51 -35.24
N GLN A 88 25.86 2.64 -35.06
CA GLN A 88 27.09 2.95 -35.79
C GLN A 88 28.23 1.93 -35.55
N TRP A 89 28.21 1.16 -34.46
CA TRP A 89 29.16 0.05 -34.26
C TRP A 89 28.97 -1.08 -35.28
N TYR A 90 27.72 -1.34 -35.71
CA TYR A 90 27.43 -2.33 -36.74
C TYR A 90 27.73 -1.82 -38.15
N VAL A 91 27.60 -0.52 -38.40
CA VAL A 91 27.91 0.08 -39.71
C VAL A 91 29.43 0.23 -39.92
N GLY A 92 30.20 0.41 -38.84
CA GLY A 92 31.66 0.54 -38.90
C GLY A 92 32.42 -0.72 -39.33
N GLY A 93 31.86 -1.91 -39.10
CA GLY A 93 32.51 -3.19 -39.44
C GLY A 93 32.53 -3.53 -40.94
N GLY A 94 31.72 -2.85 -41.76
CA GLY A 94 31.67 -3.08 -43.21
C GLY A 94 32.51 -2.12 -44.05
N ILE A 95 33.09 -1.08 -43.43
CA ILE A 95 33.86 -0.01 -44.10
C ILE A 95 35.36 -0.01 -43.75
N ALA A 96 35.81 -0.94 -42.89
CA ALA A 96 37.21 -1.08 -42.45
C ALA A 96 37.91 -2.27 -43.13
#